data_AF-A0A2R6J0A1-F1
#
_entry.id   AF-A0A2R6J0A1-F1
#
_cell.length_a   1.000
_cell.length_b   1.000
_cell.length_c   1.000
_cell.angle_alpha   90.00
_cell.angle_beta   90.00
_cell.angle_gamma   90.00
#
_symmetry.space_group_name_H-M   'P 1'
#
loop_
_entity.id
_entity.type
_entity.pdbx_description
1 polymer ?
#
loop_
_entity_poly.entity_id
_entity_poly.type
_entity_poly.pdbx_seq_one_letter_code
_entity_poly.pdbx_strand_id
1 'polypeptide(L)'
;AAGVWTVAGVQAIVRDVCPQCSATIDRSPRVCGDHDDADEFCEHCKHRFAVSVDVVCTNCPFTTKSPYPTHALGNVDLMSFMTGHGIDPFASDAFHLRSCTEELLSTDPLRARYTFTTDGDALTLTVDEDLDVVAVMKDQAGGSA
;
A
#
# COMPACT_ATOMS: atom_id res chain seq x y z
N ALA A 1 -9.31 -20.37 -2.21
CA ALA A 1 -7.94 -20.80 -2.51
C ALA A 1 -7.12 -19.69 -3.19
N ALA A 2 -7.53 -19.16 -4.34
CA ALA A 2 -6.79 -18.11 -5.06
C ALA A 2 -6.51 -16.84 -4.21
N GLY A 3 -7.52 -16.30 -3.51
CA GLY A 3 -7.34 -15.10 -2.69
C GLY A 3 -6.34 -15.27 -1.54
N VAL A 4 -6.29 -16.46 -0.91
CA VAL A 4 -5.32 -16.76 0.16
C VAL A 4 -3.90 -16.77 -0.38
N TRP A 5 -3.68 -17.36 -1.56
CA TRP A 5 -2.36 -17.35 -2.20
C TRP A 5 -1.92 -15.94 -2.59
N THR A 6 -2.84 -15.10 -3.09
CA THR A 6 -2.55 -13.69 -3.39
C THR A 6 -2.04 -12.95 -2.16
N VAL A 7 -2.74 -13.07 -1.02
CA VAL A 7 -2.32 -12.38 0.21
C VAL A 7 -0.98 -12.90 0.73
N ALA A 8 -0.76 -14.22 0.72
CA ALA A 8 0.53 -14.80 1.07
C ALA A 8 1.67 -14.28 0.16
N GLY A 9 1.40 -14.18 -1.14
CA GLY A 9 2.34 -13.62 -2.12
C GLY A 9 2.68 -12.16 -1.84
N VAL A 10 1.68 -11.34 -1.51
CA VAL A 10 1.89 -9.95 -1.09
C VAL A 10 2.78 -9.88 0.16
N GLN A 11 2.54 -10.75 1.15
CA GLN A 11 3.35 -10.77 2.37
C GLN A 11 4.82 -11.15 2.12
N ALA A 12 5.11 -11.99 1.13
CA ALA A 12 6.49 -12.22 0.68
C ALA A 12 7.09 -10.96 0.02
N ILE A 13 6.33 -10.33 -0.89
CA ILE A 13 6.76 -9.13 -1.63
C ILE A 13 7.08 -7.97 -0.69
N VAL A 14 6.26 -7.68 0.32
CA VAL A 14 6.52 -6.57 1.25
C VAL A 14 7.70 -6.81 2.19
N ARG A 15 8.29 -8.01 2.15
CA ARG A 15 9.52 -8.39 2.88
C ARG A 15 10.71 -8.63 1.94
N ASP A 16 10.62 -8.12 0.71
CA ASP A 16 11.66 -8.25 -0.31
C ASP A 16 11.98 -9.69 -0.74
N VAL A 17 10.98 -10.59 -0.66
CA VAL A 17 11.10 -12.00 -1.06
C VAL A 17 10.19 -12.31 -2.24
N CYS A 18 10.77 -12.92 -3.28
CA CYS A 18 10.00 -13.41 -4.43
C CYS A 18 9.11 -14.60 -4.02
N PRO A 19 7.78 -14.53 -4.22
CA PRO A 19 6.86 -15.60 -3.83
C PRO A 19 6.99 -16.87 -4.69
N GLN A 20 7.74 -16.83 -5.80
CA GLN A 20 7.92 -17.96 -6.72
C GLN A 20 9.21 -18.74 -6.46
N CYS A 21 10.31 -18.04 -6.14
CA CYS A 21 11.64 -18.66 -6.02
C CYS A 21 12.42 -18.29 -4.75
N SER A 22 11.84 -17.47 -3.86
CA SER A 22 12.45 -17.00 -2.60
C SER A 22 13.71 -16.13 -2.73
N ALA A 23 14.10 -15.73 -3.94
CA ALA A 23 15.19 -14.76 -4.14
C ALA A 23 14.75 -13.33 -3.79
N THR A 24 15.70 -12.42 -3.67
CA THR A 24 15.43 -10.99 -3.47
C THR A 24 14.69 -10.38 -4.67
N ILE A 25 13.87 -9.37 -4.42
CA ILE A 25 13.21 -8.56 -5.44
C ILE A 25 13.69 -7.11 -5.37
N ASP A 26 13.64 -6.44 -6.52
CA ASP A 26 13.78 -4.99 -6.60
C ASP A 26 12.38 -4.37 -6.66
N ARG A 27 12.20 -3.25 -5.95
CA ARG A 27 10.97 -2.46 -5.94
C ARG A 27 11.29 -1.05 -6.42
N SER A 28 10.45 -0.49 -7.27
CA SER A 28 10.60 0.91 -7.70
C SER A 28 9.25 1.62 -7.83
N PRO A 29 9.14 2.88 -7.39
CA PRO A 29 7.93 3.66 -7.61
C PRO A 29 7.72 3.98 -9.09
N ARG A 30 6.45 4.09 -9.45
CA ARG A 30 5.94 4.66 -10.69
C ARG A 30 4.81 5.62 -10.32
N VAL A 31 5.00 6.90 -10.62
CA VAL A 31 4.07 7.96 -10.26
C VAL A 31 3.42 8.50 -11.53
N CYS A 32 2.09 8.62 -11.55
CA CYS A 32 1.41 9.39 -12.58
C CYS A 32 1.55 10.88 -12.26
N GLY A 33 2.24 11.63 -13.12
CA GLY A 33 2.45 13.08 -12.93
C GLY A 33 1.21 13.93 -13.21
N ASP A 34 0.32 13.44 -14.07
CA ASP A 34 -0.96 14.06 -14.43
C ASP A 34 -2.14 13.36 -13.72
N HIS A 35 -1.91 12.89 -12.49
CA HIS A 35 -2.94 12.16 -11.75
C HIS A 35 -4.06 13.09 -11.33
N ASP A 36 -5.29 12.69 -11.65
CA ASP A 36 -6.52 13.36 -11.27
C ASP A 36 -7.53 12.28 -10.89
N ASP A 37 -7.97 12.25 -9.63
CA ASP A 37 -8.84 11.21 -9.07
C ASP A 37 -10.29 11.67 -8.86
N ALA A 38 -10.69 12.78 -9.49
CA ALA A 38 -12.05 13.31 -9.40
C ALA A 38 -13.15 12.28 -9.75
N ASP A 39 -12.87 11.34 -10.66
CA ASP A 39 -13.81 10.34 -11.19
C ASP A 39 -13.49 8.90 -10.74
N GLU A 40 -13.01 8.71 -9.50
CA GLU A 40 -12.60 7.42 -8.89
C GLU A 40 -11.36 6.76 -9.53
N PHE A 41 -11.20 6.89 -10.84
CA PHE A 41 -10.05 6.44 -11.60
C PHE A 41 -9.52 7.57 -12.48
N CYS A 42 -8.21 7.75 -12.48
CA CYS A 42 -7.58 8.76 -13.31
C CYS A 42 -7.73 8.47 -14.81
N GLU A 43 -8.11 9.49 -15.58
CA GLU A 43 -8.26 9.35 -17.03
C GLU A 43 -6.94 9.05 -17.75
N HIS A 44 -5.80 9.47 -17.20
CA HIS A 44 -4.49 9.26 -17.80
C HIS A 44 -3.94 7.87 -17.52
N CYS A 45 -3.80 7.50 -16.24
CA CYS A 45 -3.17 6.23 -15.87
C CYS A 45 -4.17 5.07 -15.70
N LYS A 46 -5.48 5.34 -15.68
CA LYS A 46 -6.56 4.37 -15.46
C LYS A 46 -6.50 3.65 -14.10
N HIS A 47 -5.80 4.23 -13.13
CA HIS A 47 -5.72 3.72 -11.76
C HIS A 47 -6.35 4.70 -10.78
N ARG A 48 -6.81 4.17 -9.64
CA ARG A 48 -7.29 4.96 -8.51
C ARG A 48 -6.15 5.70 -7.79
N PHE A 49 -5.00 5.05 -7.65
CA PHE A 49 -3.82 5.60 -6.99
C PHE A 49 -2.80 6.04 -8.03
N ALA A 50 -2.19 7.21 -7.81
CA ALA A 50 -1.13 7.78 -8.62
C ALA A 50 0.16 6.99 -8.49
N VAL A 51 0.44 6.45 -7.29
CA VAL A 51 1.64 5.69 -7.01
C VAL A 51 1.39 4.20 -7.16
N SER A 52 2.17 3.59 -8.03
CA SER A 52 2.27 2.15 -8.19
C SER A 52 3.70 1.70 -7.96
N VAL A 53 3.86 0.45 -7.57
CA VAL A 53 5.16 -0.16 -7.30
C VAL A 53 5.38 -1.26 -8.32
N ASP A 54 6.42 -1.11 -9.12
CA ASP A 54 6.93 -2.18 -9.98
C ASP A 54 7.83 -3.09 -9.13
N VAL A 55 7.58 -4.40 -9.22
CA VAL A 55 8.34 -5.44 -8.54
C VAL A 55 8.98 -6.35 -9.58
N VAL A 56 10.29 -6.57 -9.47
CA VAL A 56 11.05 -7.44 -10.37
C VAL A 56 11.91 -8.39 -9.55
N CYS A 57 11.84 -9.70 -9.84
CA CYS A 57 12.72 -10.67 -9.21
C CYS A 57 14.12 -10.66 -9.84
N THR A 58 15.15 -10.74 -8.99
CA THR A 58 16.56 -10.80 -9.41
C THR A 58 16.98 -12.15 -10.02
N ASN A 59 16.14 -13.18 -9.94
CA ASN A 59 16.51 -14.57 -10.27
C ASN A 59 15.54 -15.30 -11.23
N CYS A 60 14.26 -14.95 -11.24
CA CYS A 60 13.27 -15.62 -12.11
C CYS A 60 12.40 -14.59 -12.86
N PRO A 61 11.63 -15.00 -13.88
CA PRO A 61 10.80 -14.08 -14.67
C PRO A 61 9.62 -13.43 -13.92
N PHE A 62 9.52 -13.61 -12.59
CA PHE A 62 8.45 -13.01 -11.80
C PHE A 62 8.56 -11.49 -11.81
N THR A 63 7.50 -10.85 -12.30
CA THR A 63 7.27 -9.42 -12.17
C THR A 63 5.82 -9.18 -11.76
N THR A 64 5.58 -8.09 -11.05
CA THR A 64 4.22 -7.64 -10.75
C THR A 64 4.18 -6.14 -10.56
N LYS A 65 2.99 -5.57 -10.69
CA LYS A 65 2.71 -4.16 -10.42
C LYS A 65 1.50 -4.07 -9.51
N SER A 66 1.58 -3.26 -8.46
CA SER A 66 0.45 -3.04 -7.54
C SER A 66 0.46 -1.62 -6.99
N PRO A 67 -0.69 -1.09 -6.53
CA PRO A 67 -0.73 0.24 -5.91
C PRO A 67 -0.05 0.20 -4.54
N TYR A 68 0.58 1.30 -4.13
CA TYR A 68 1.33 1.36 -2.87
C TYR A 68 0.58 0.87 -1.62
N PRO A 69 -0.74 1.09 -1.43
CA PRO A 69 -1.44 0.56 -0.25
C PRO A 69 -1.35 -0.96 -0.08
N THR A 70 -1.08 -1.71 -1.17
CA THR A 70 -0.77 -3.15 -1.11
C THR A 70 0.56 -3.40 -0.40
N HIS A 71 1.55 -2.55 -0.65
CA HIS A 71 2.87 -2.61 -0.03
C HIS A 71 2.87 -2.12 1.41
N ALA A 72 1.96 -1.21 1.76
CA ALA A 72 1.77 -0.75 3.13
C ALA A 72 1.39 -1.89 4.10
N LEU A 73 0.91 -3.05 3.62
CA LEU A 73 0.65 -4.23 4.43
C LEU A 73 1.91 -4.85 5.08
N GLY A 74 3.11 -4.38 4.74
CA GLY A 74 4.34 -4.67 5.49
C GLY A 74 4.54 -3.80 6.73
N ASN A 75 3.79 -2.71 6.88
CA ASN A 75 3.93 -1.76 7.98
C ASN A 75 3.20 -2.24 9.24
N VAL A 76 3.92 -2.27 10.37
CA VAL A 76 3.39 -2.76 11.64
C VAL A 76 2.32 -1.87 12.26
N ASP A 77 2.36 -0.55 12.03
CA ASP A 77 1.33 0.37 12.53
C ASP A 77 0.02 0.16 11.77
N LEU A 78 0.06 -0.07 10.46
CA LEU A 78 -1.13 -0.43 9.69
C LEU A 78 -1.73 -1.76 10.14
N MET A 79 -0.90 -2.79 10.31
CA MET A 79 -1.38 -4.07 10.84
C MET A 79 -1.96 -3.93 12.25
N SER A 80 -1.34 -3.12 13.12
CA SER A 80 -1.85 -2.83 14.46
C SER A 80 -3.17 -2.07 14.43
N PHE A 81 -3.33 -1.12 13.50
CA PHE A 81 -4.57 -0.40 13.30
C PHE A 81 -5.68 -1.36 12.85
N MET A 82 -5.45 -2.14 11.80
CA MET A 82 -6.42 -3.12 11.31
C MET A 82 -6.85 -4.10 12.40
N THR A 83 -5.88 -4.71 13.10
CA THR A 83 -6.18 -5.67 14.17
C THR A 83 -6.87 -5.03 15.37
N GLY A 84 -6.55 -3.77 15.71
CA GLY A 84 -7.25 -2.99 16.74
C GLY A 84 -8.74 -2.78 16.45
N HIS A 85 -9.12 -2.75 15.17
CA HIS A 85 -10.51 -2.66 14.70
C HIS A 85 -11.12 -4.02 14.31
N GLY A 86 -10.49 -5.14 14.70
CA GLY A 86 -11.02 -6.48 14.40
C GLY A 86 -10.91 -6.90 12.94
N ILE A 87 -10.08 -6.21 12.15
CA ILE A 87 -9.85 -6.49 10.74
C ILE A 87 -8.60 -7.37 10.61
N ASP A 88 -8.75 -8.52 9.95
CA ASP A 88 -7.63 -9.41 9.65
C ASP A 88 -6.77 -8.81 8.51
N PRO A 89 -5.50 -8.43 8.76
CA PRO A 89 -4.61 -7.89 7.74
C PRO A 89 -4.26 -8.87 6.62
N PHE A 90 -4.57 -10.16 6.82
CA PHE A 90 -4.33 -11.22 5.84
C PHE A 90 -5.61 -11.72 5.17
N ALA A 91 -6.76 -11.09 5.44
CA ALA A 91 -7.99 -11.39 4.72
C ALA A 91 -7.84 -10.97 3.24
N SER A 92 -8.43 -11.75 2.34
CA SER A 92 -8.46 -11.43 0.90
C SER A 92 -9.51 -10.37 0.56
N ASP A 93 -9.91 -9.55 1.53
CA ASP A 93 -11.00 -8.60 1.38
C ASP A 93 -10.52 -7.28 0.78
N ALA A 94 -9.22 -7.00 0.70
CA ALA A 94 -8.66 -5.75 0.18
C ALA A 94 -9.08 -4.48 0.95
N PHE A 95 -9.20 -4.55 2.29
CA PHE A 95 -9.40 -3.37 3.15
C PHE A 95 -8.46 -2.21 2.76
N HIS A 96 -7.16 -2.50 2.66
CA HIS A 96 -6.10 -1.53 2.32
C HIS A 96 -6.34 -0.75 1.02
N LEU A 97 -7.12 -1.28 0.07
CA LEU A 97 -7.48 -0.53 -1.13
C LEU A 97 -8.75 0.29 -0.93
N ARG A 98 -9.75 -0.28 -0.24
CA ARG A 98 -11.05 0.36 -0.08
C ARG A 98 -11.01 1.55 0.87
N SER A 99 -10.37 1.40 2.03
CA SER A 99 -10.35 2.42 3.10
C SER A 99 -9.32 3.52 2.88
N CYS A 100 -8.43 3.35 1.90
CA CYS A 100 -7.29 4.22 1.69
C CYS A 100 -7.60 5.37 0.74
N THR A 101 -7.24 6.57 1.13
CA THR A 101 -7.07 7.73 0.23
C THR A 101 -5.58 8.02 0.06
N GLU A 102 -5.22 8.69 -1.04
CA GLU A 102 -3.85 9.09 -1.34
C GLU A 102 -3.78 10.61 -1.53
N GLU A 103 -2.70 11.22 -1.03
CA GLU A 103 -2.35 12.61 -1.28
C GLU A 103 -0.89 12.65 -1.75
N LEU A 104 -0.65 13.04 -3.00
CA LEU A 104 0.69 13.30 -3.50
C LEU A 104 1.20 14.64 -2.98
N LEU A 105 2.33 14.63 -2.28
CA LEU A 105 3.01 15.83 -1.79
C LEU A 105 4.12 16.30 -2.72
N SER A 106 4.82 15.34 -3.35
CA SER A 106 5.88 15.56 -4.34
C SER A 106 6.01 14.33 -5.22
N THR A 107 6.36 14.52 -6.50
CA THR A 107 6.56 13.42 -7.47
C THR A 107 8.03 13.10 -7.72
N ASP A 108 8.94 14.07 -7.53
CA ASP A 108 10.38 13.92 -7.71
C ASP A 108 11.16 14.89 -6.77
N PRO A 109 11.71 14.40 -5.64
CA PRO A 109 11.61 13.04 -5.13
C PRO A 109 10.17 12.72 -4.69
N LEU A 110 9.78 11.45 -4.76
CA LEU A 110 8.44 11.02 -4.36
C LEU A 110 8.21 11.28 -2.87
N ARG A 111 7.08 11.91 -2.56
CA ARG A 111 6.53 12.00 -1.21
C ARG A 111 5.01 11.90 -1.28
N ALA A 112 4.42 10.93 -0.58
CA ALA A 112 2.97 10.69 -0.61
C ALA A 112 2.43 10.39 0.79
N ARG A 113 1.17 10.72 1.05
CA ARG A 113 0.42 10.29 2.24
C ARG A 113 -0.67 9.32 1.87
N TYR A 114 -0.84 8.30 2.69
CA TYR A 114 -1.89 7.31 2.58
C TYR A 114 -2.69 7.30 3.86
N THR A 115 -3.98 7.61 3.79
CA THR A 115 -4.85 7.64 4.98
C THR A 115 -5.85 6.51 4.93
N PHE A 116 -5.75 5.59 5.89
CA PHE A 116 -6.63 4.45 6.07
C PHE A 116 -7.67 4.78 7.14
N THR A 117 -8.95 4.63 6.82
CA THR A 117 -10.04 4.98 7.75
C THR A 117 -10.92 3.77 8.09
N THR A 118 -11.32 3.66 9.36
CA THR A 118 -12.30 2.66 9.82
C THR A 118 -12.88 3.07 11.16
N ASP A 119 -14.18 2.83 11.38
CA ASP A 119 -14.89 3.17 12.62
C ASP A 119 -14.73 4.63 13.12
N GLY A 120 -14.47 5.57 12.22
CA GLY A 120 -14.22 6.97 12.56
C GLY A 120 -12.77 7.29 12.92
N ASP A 121 -11.93 6.28 13.14
CA ASP A 121 -10.49 6.43 13.33
C ASP A 121 -9.74 6.48 11.98
N ALA A 122 -8.56 7.07 12.00
CA ALA A 122 -7.69 7.18 10.84
C ALA A 122 -6.22 6.91 11.20
N LEU A 123 -5.53 6.21 10.29
CA LEU A 123 -4.09 6.06 10.28
C LEU A 123 -3.54 6.67 8.99
N THR A 124 -2.64 7.65 9.10
CA THR A 124 -1.95 8.24 7.96
C THR A 124 -0.49 7.80 7.95
N LEU A 125 -0.04 7.21 6.84
CA LEU A 125 1.36 6.87 6.57
C LEU A 125 1.93 7.89 5.57
N THR A 126 3.10 8.48 5.87
CA THR A 126 3.87 9.24 4.89
C THR A 126 5.00 8.38 4.36
N VAL A 127 5.19 8.43 3.05
CA VAL A 127 6.08 7.54 2.30
C VAL A 127 7.01 8.37 1.42
N ASP A 128 8.25 7.91 1.25
CA ASP A 128 9.26 8.54 0.39
C ASP A 128 9.55 7.76 -0.91
N GLU A 129 10.61 8.17 -1.61
CA GLU A 129 11.04 7.60 -2.89
C GLU A 129 11.54 6.16 -2.82
N ASP A 130 12.04 5.74 -1.66
CA ASP A 130 12.47 4.36 -1.41
C ASP A 130 11.29 3.46 -1.01
N LEU A 131 10.06 4.00 -1.03
CA LEU A 131 8.82 3.35 -0.63
C LEU A 131 8.73 3.07 0.88
N ASP A 132 9.60 3.71 1.67
CA ASP A 132 9.67 3.54 3.11
C ASP A 132 8.67 4.45 3.82
N VAL A 133 8.08 3.94 4.90
CA VAL A 133 7.20 4.73 5.77
C VAL A 133 8.07 5.57 6.70
N VAL A 134 8.07 6.89 6.48
CA VAL A 134 8.91 7.87 7.16
C VAL A 134 8.17 8.66 8.24
N ALA A 135 6.83 8.63 8.24
CA ALA A 135 6.03 9.18 9.32
C ALA A 135 4.70 8.42 9.45
N VAL A 136 4.21 8.33 10.69
CA VAL A 136 2.93 7.71 11.04
C VAL A 136 2.15 8.67 11.93
N MET A 137 0.90 8.94 11.58
CA MET A 137 -0.03 9.74 12.37
C MET A 137 -1.30 8.92 12.63
N LYS A 138 -1.77 8.95 13.88
CA LYS A 138 -3.00 8.29 14.31
C LYS A 138 -3.97 9.37 14.76
N ASP A 139 -5.17 9.38 14.20
CA ASP A 139 -6.29 10.18 14.68
C ASP A 139 -7.39 9.24 15.13
N GLN A 140 -7.83 9.38 16.38
CA GLN A 140 -8.86 8.53 16.95
C GLN A 140 -10.09 9.39 17.19
N ALA A 141 -11.25 8.91 16.76
CA ALA A 141 -12.55 9.50 17.06
C ALA A 141 -12.81 9.37 18.56
N GLY A 142 -12.32 10.36 19.32
CA GLY A 142 -12.66 10.63 20.71
C GLY A 142 -12.68 9.40 21.61
N GLY A 143 -11.53 9.09 22.23
CA GLY A 143 -11.47 8.13 23.33
C GLY A 143 -12.48 8.48 24.43
N SER A 144 -13.60 7.76 24.47
CA SER A 144 -14.36 7.62 25.71
C SER A 144 -13.53 6.74 26.63
N ALA A 145 -13.12 7.32 27.75
CA ALA A 145 -12.69 6.61 28.95
C ALA A 145 -13.71 5.55 29.40
#